data_AF-A0A1V4R1C3-F1
#
_entry.id   AF-A0A1V4R1C3-F1
#
_cell.length_a   1.000
_cell.length_b   1.000
_cell.length_c   1.000
_cell.angle_alpha   90.00
_cell.angle_beta   90.00
_cell.angle_gamma   90.00
#
_symmetry.space_group_name_H-M   'P 1'
#
loop_
_entity.id
_entity.type
_entity.pdbx_description
1 polymer ?
#
loop_
_entity_poly.entity_id
_entity_poly.type
_entity_poly.pdbx_seq_one_letter_code
_entity_poly.pdbx_strand_id
1 'polypeptide(L)'
;MPELFDVVELTVDIPEHGLCAGMQGTIVHCHSGSYEAEFSNGAGETLDFLSLVPEQFIVVWRARTKSWVPLRERIAVLMDRLPEEAEREILDLAYILHARKHQSLTRRDAV
;
A
#
# COMPACT_ATOMS: atom_id res chain seq x y z
N MET A 1 -9.89 10.92 -1.13
CA MET A 1 -10.33 10.22 0.09
C MET A 1 -10.76 8.83 -0.32
N PRO A 2 -10.51 7.80 0.51
CA PRO A 2 -11.04 6.47 0.30
C PRO A 2 -12.57 6.47 0.21
N GLU A 3 -13.12 5.57 -0.58
CA GLU A 3 -14.54 5.46 -0.87
C GLU A 3 -15.08 4.06 -0.60
N LEU A 4 -16.41 3.94 -0.55
CA LEU A 4 -17.08 2.65 -0.43
C LEU A 4 -16.65 1.72 -1.58
N PHE A 5 -16.32 0.48 -1.21
CA PHE A 5 -15.81 -0.60 -2.06
C PHE A 5 -14.38 -0.43 -2.59
N ASP A 6 -13.64 0.62 -2.19
CA ASP A 6 -12.21 0.64 -2.45
C ASP A 6 -11.52 -0.53 -1.74
N VAL A 7 -10.51 -1.12 -2.40
CA VAL A 7 -9.63 -2.10 -1.74
C VAL A 7 -8.49 -1.35 -1.11
N VAL A 8 -8.26 -1.62 0.16
CA VAL A 8 -7.20 -1.05 0.98
C VAL A 8 -6.20 -2.12 1.36
N GLU A 9 -4.96 -1.71 1.60
CA GLU A 9 -3.88 -2.56 2.08
C GLU A 9 -3.37 -1.98 3.40
N LEU A 10 -3.28 -2.81 4.44
CA LEU A 10 -2.77 -2.39 5.74
C LEU A 10 -1.30 -1.99 5.64
N THR A 11 -0.93 -0.91 6.30
CA THR A 11 0.47 -0.44 6.40
C THR A 11 1.07 -0.70 7.77
N VAL A 12 0.29 -1.22 8.71
CA VAL A 12 0.69 -1.58 10.07
C VAL A 12 0.12 -2.95 10.41
N ASP A 13 0.76 -3.65 11.34
CA ASP A 13 0.19 -4.85 11.93
C ASP A 13 -0.91 -4.49 12.94
N ILE A 14 -1.93 -5.34 13.04
CA ILE A 14 -3.01 -5.26 14.02
C ILE A 14 -3.15 -6.65 14.68
N PRO A 15 -2.21 -7.03 15.57
CA PRO A 15 -2.08 -8.39 16.09
C PRO A 15 -3.30 -8.90 16.85
N GLU A 16 -4.03 -8.02 17.53
CA GLU A 16 -5.27 -8.34 18.26
C GLU A 16 -6.37 -8.92 17.35
N HIS A 17 -6.31 -8.61 16.06
CA HIS A 17 -7.22 -9.07 15.01
C HIS A 17 -6.56 -10.11 14.08
N GLY A 18 -5.30 -10.51 14.36
CA GLY A 18 -4.55 -11.42 13.52
C GLY A 18 -4.24 -10.87 12.12
N LEU A 19 -4.28 -9.54 11.96
CA LEU A 19 -4.04 -8.86 10.69
C LEU A 19 -2.61 -8.31 10.63
N CYS A 20 -1.98 -8.41 9.47
CA CYS A 20 -0.62 -7.93 9.23
C CYS A 20 -0.58 -6.86 8.13
N ALA A 21 0.46 -6.03 8.17
CA ALA A 21 0.78 -5.14 7.06
C ALA A 21 0.88 -5.91 5.74
N GLY A 22 0.33 -5.34 4.67
CA GLY A 22 0.21 -5.98 3.36
C GLY A 22 -1.07 -6.79 3.14
N MET A 23 -1.86 -7.09 4.19
CA MET A 23 -3.18 -7.69 4.02
C MET A 23 -4.16 -6.70 3.39
N GLN A 24 -5.02 -7.23 2.51
CA GLN A 24 -5.99 -6.42 1.78
C GLN A 24 -7.40 -6.60 2.35
N GLY A 25 -8.11 -5.49 2.46
CA GLY A 25 -9.50 -5.42 2.88
C GLY A 25 -10.32 -4.53 1.94
N THR A 26 -11.64 -4.58 2.06
CA THR A 26 -12.56 -3.75 1.27
C THR A 26 -13.29 -2.79 2.19
N ILE A 27 -13.32 -1.50 1.84
CA ILE A 27 -14.13 -0.53 2.58
C ILE A 27 -15.61 -0.86 2.36
N VAL A 28 -16.34 -1.15 3.44
CA VAL A 28 -17.79 -1.41 3.39
C VAL A 28 -18.59 -0.36 4.16
N HIS A 29 -17.92 0.56 4.88
CA HIS A 29 -18.55 1.75 5.42
C HIS A 29 -17.57 2.93 5.58
N CYS A 30 -18.08 4.17 5.45
CA CYS A 30 -17.30 5.40 5.64
C CYS A 30 -17.90 6.24 6.76
N HIS A 31 -17.12 6.49 7.82
CA HIS A 31 -17.49 7.39 8.92
C HIS A 31 -16.83 8.77 8.74
N SER A 32 -17.13 9.70 9.66
CA SER A 32 -16.43 10.98 9.73
C SER A 32 -15.03 10.81 10.32
N GLY A 33 -14.05 10.46 9.46
CA GLY A 33 -12.63 10.36 9.83
C GLY A 33 -12.08 8.93 10.00
N SER A 34 -12.93 7.91 9.83
CA SER A 34 -12.51 6.50 9.81
C SER A 34 -13.31 5.69 8.78
N TYR A 35 -12.83 4.50 8.48
CA TYR A 35 -13.35 3.62 7.45
C TYR A 35 -13.49 2.21 7.99
N GLU A 36 -14.65 1.60 7.83
CA GLU A 36 -14.85 0.21 8.21
C GLU A 36 -14.45 -0.68 7.03
N ALA A 37 -13.47 -1.56 7.27
CA ALA A 37 -12.89 -2.43 6.25
C ALA A 37 -13.09 -3.90 6.61
N GLU A 38 -13.62 -4.67 5.66
CA GLU A 38 -13.76 -6.12 5.77
C GLU A 38 -12.53 -6.80 5.18
N PHE A 39 -11.94 -7.70 5.96
CA PHE A 39 -10.84 -8.56 5.54
C PHE A 39 -11.37 -9.97 5.35
N SER A 40 -11.06 -10.59 4.21
CA SER A 40 -11.54 -11.93 3.87
C SER A 40 -10.38 -12.78 3.36
N ASN A 41 -10.45 -14.09 3.60
CA ASN A 41 -9.43 -15.03 3.15
C ASN A 41 -9.61 -15.40 1.67
N GLY A 42 -8.72 -16.24 1.14
CA GLY A 42 -8.78 -16.69 -0.25
C GLY A 42 -10.01 -17.54 -0.61
N ALA A 43 -10.75 -18.04 0.38
CA ALA A 43 -12.02 -18.75 0.21
C ALA A 43 -13.24 -17.81 0.24
N GLY A 44 -13.04 -16.52 0.52
CA GLY A 44 -14.10 -15.53 0.66
C GLY A 44 -14.76 -15.50 2.05
N GLU A 45 -14.16 -16.16 3.05
CA GLU A 45 -14.64 -16.11 4.43
C GLU A 45 -14.09 -14.85 5.09
N THR A 46 -14.94 -14.12 5.81
CA THR A 46 -14.53 -12.96 6.60
C THR A 46 -13.57 -13.40 7.71
N LEU A 47 -12.39 -12.80 7.71
CA LEU A 47 -11.40 -12.90 8.78
C LEU A 47 -11.73 -11.92 9.90
N ASP A 48 -11.95 -10.65 9.56
CA ASP A 48 -12.32 -9.61 10.51
C ASP A 48 -12.98 -8.41 9.81
N PHE A 49 -13.61 -7.55 10.60
CA PHE A 49 -14.24 -6.31 10.17
C PHE A 49 -14.07 -5.23 11.24
N LEU A 50 -13.31 -4.18 10.91
CA LEU A 50 -12.92 -3.17 11.89
C LEU A 50 -12.82 -1.76 11.30
N SER A 51 -12.93 -0.77 12.18
CA SER A 51 -12.78 0.65 11.85
C SER A 51 -11.30 1.04 11.84
N LEU A 52 -10.83 1.57 10.71
CA LEU A 52 -9.45 1.99 10.47
C LEU A 52 -9.38 3.51 10.28
N VAL A 53 -8.30 4.12 10.78
CA VAL A 53 -7.94 5.50 10.44
C VAL A 53 -7.09 5.54 9.15
N PRO A 54 -7.08 6.64 8.38
CA PRO A 54 -6.37 6.74 7.11
C PRO A 54 -4.88 6.38 7.15
N GLU A 55 -4.24 6.54 8.31
CA GLU A 55 -2.82 6.28 8.54
C GLU A 55 -2.49 4.78 8.57
N GLN A 56 -3.48 3.92 8.85
CA GLN A 56 -3.29 2.47 8.98
C GLN A 56 -3.35 1.71 7.66
N PHE A 57 -3.71 2.37 6.56
CA PHE A 57 -3.84 1.74 5.26
C PHE A 57 -3.53 2.68 4.09
N ILE A 58 -3.39 2.09 2.90
CA ILE A 58 -3.41 2.81 1.62
C ILE A 58 -4.45 2.19 0.69
N VAL A 59 -5.03 2.99 -0.22
CA VAL A 59 -5.91 2.45 -1.27
C VAL A 59 -5.05 1.83 -2.36
N VAL A 60 -5.36 0.59 -2.74
CA VAL A 60 -4.64 -0.16 -3.78
C VAL A 60 -5.50 -0.41 -5.01
N TRP A 61 -6.82 -0.39 -4.88
CA TRP A 61 -7.76 -0.44 -6.01
C TRP A 61 -8.94 0.49 -5.75
N ARG A 62 -9.36 1.21 -6.80
CA ARG A 62 -10.43 2.20 -6.73
C ARG A 62 -11.72 1.66 -7.32
N ALA A 63 -12.79 1.67 -6.54
CA ALA A 63 -14.11 1.25 -6.99
C ALA A 63 -14.68 2.15 -8.07
N ARG A 64 -14.57 3.47 -7.87
CA ARG A 64 -15.10 4.48 -8.79
C ARG A 64 -14.55 4.33 -10.21
N THR A 65 -13.23 4.11 -10.34
CA THR A 65 -12.55 4.02 -11.63
C THR A 65 -12.33 2.59 -12.09
N LYS A 66 -12.66 1.61 -11.25
CA LYS A 66 -12.44 0.17 -11.48
C LYS A 66 -11.00 -0.15 -11.87
N SER A 67 -10.03 0.48 -11.21
CA SER A 67 -8.62 0.36 -11.58
C SER A 67 -7.71 0.28 -10.37
N TRP A 68 -6.60 -0.46 -10.55
CA TRP A 68 -5.52 -0.49 -9.57
C TRP A 68 -4.84 0.88 -9.48
N VAL A 69 -4.54 1.29 -8.26
CA VAL A 69 -3.75 2.48 -7.99
C VAL A 69 -2.32 2.24 -8.50
N PRO A 70 -1.76 3.10 -9.37
CA PRO A 70 -0.41 2.93 -9.87
C PRO A 70 0.61 2.85 -8.74
N LEU A 71 1.61 1.96 -8.88
CA LEU A 71 2.62 1.75 -7.85
C LEU A 71 3.32 3.04 -7.39
N ARG A 72 3.63 3.95 -8.32
CA ARG A 72 4.24 5.26 -7.99
C ARG A 72 3.39 6.08 -7.02
N GLU A 73 2.06 5.97 -7.13
CA GLU A 73 1.12 6.72 -6.30
C GLU A 73 1.03 6.07 -4.91
N ARG A 74 1.02 4.73 -4.84
CA ARG A 74 1.12 4.00 -3.57
C ARG A 74 2.42 4.33 -2.83
N ILE A 75 3.55 4.36 -3.54
CA ILE A 75 4.86 4.74 -2.98
C ILE A 75 4.81 6.18 -2.46
N ALA A 76 4.30 7.13 -3.24
CA ALA A 76 4.21 8.53 -2.81
C ALA A 76 3.41 8.70 -1.52
N VAL A 77 2.25 8.04 -1.39
CA VAL A 77 1.44 8.10 -0.16
C VAL A 77 2.18 7.55 1.06
N LEU A 78 2.98 6.48 0.88
CA LEU A 78 3.80 5.96 1.97
C LEU A 78 4.94 6.90 2.32
N MET A 79 5.62 7.48 1.32
CA MET A 79 6.72 8.44 1.53
C MET A 79 6.26 9.65 2.32
N ASP A 80 5.07 10.20 2.03
CA ASP A 80 4.51 11.36 2.74
C ASP A 80 4.29 11.12 4.26
N ARG A 81 4.37 9.85 4.72
CA ARG A 81 4.18 9.44 6.12
C ARG A 81 5.49 9.07 6.81
N LEU A 82 6.60 9.02 6.09
CA LEU A 82 7.89 8.60 6.64
C LEU A 82 8.65 9.78 7.24
N PRO A 83 9.50 9.53 8.25
CA PRO A 83 10.47 10.53 8.70
C PRO A 83 11.57 10.72 7.65
N GLU A 84 12.21 11.90 7.64
CA GLU A 84 13.26 12.27 6.68
C GLU A 84 14.42 11.25 6.64
N GLU A 85 14.76 10.64 7.79
CA GLU A 85 15.78 9.60 7.86
C GLU A 85 15.42 8.37 7.02
N ALA A 86 14.16 7.94 7.04
CA ALA A 86 13.69 6.80 6.24
C ALA A 86 13.56 7.17 4.76
N GLU A 87 13.19 8.42 4.44
CA GLU A 87 13.21 8.91 3.05
C GLU A 87 14.62 8.86 2.45
N ARG A 88 15.64 9.17 3.25
CA ARG A 88 17.05 9.09 2.83
C ARG A 88 17.47 7.65 2.51
N GLU A 89 17.06 6.68 3.32
CA GLU A 89 17.32 5.26 3.04
C GLU A 89 16.68 4.81 1.71
N ILE A 90 15.46 5.29 1.43
CA ILE A 90 14.77 5.04 0.16
C ILE A 90 15.53 5.66 -1.01
N LEU A 91 16.02 6.90 -0.87
CA LEU A 91 16.78 7.59 -1.90
C LEU A 91 18.10 6.85 -2.20
N ASP A 92 18.81 6.39 -1.17
CA ASP A 92 20.04 5.61 -1.32
C ASP A 92 19.77 4.30 -2.08
N LEU A 93 18.68 3.60 -1.76
CA LEU A 93 18.25 2.42 -2.51
C LEU A 93 17.92 2.76 -3.97
N ALA A 94 17.23 3.87 -4.22
CA ALA A 94 16.91 4.32 -5.57
C ALA A 94 18.18 4.61 -6.40
N TYR A 95 19.20 5.23 -5.80
CA TYR A 95 20.51 5.42 -6.45
C TYR A 95 21.18 4.09 -6.80
N ILE A 96 21.15 3.11 -5.90
CA ILE A 96 21.70 1.76 -6.14
C ILE A 96 20.98 1.10 -7.33
N LEU A 97 19.65 1.12 -7.34
CA LEU A 97 18.84 0.54 -8.42
C LEU A 97 19.10 1.21 -9.76
N HIS A 98 19.24 2.54 -9.76
CA HIS A 98 19.57 3.32 -10.96
C HIS A 98 20.96 2.96 -11.49
N ALA A 99 21.98 2.90 -10.63
CA ALA A 99 23.34 2.51 -11.01
C ALA A 99 23.41 1.10 -11.60
N ARG A 100 22.71 0.12 -11.00
CA ARG A 100 22.63 -1.26 -11.52
C ARG A 100 22.04 -1.32 -12.94
N LYS A 101 21.00 -0.52 -13.21
CA LYS A 101 20.40 -0.45 -14.54
C LYS A 101 21.42 0.02 -15.58
N HIS A 102 22.17 1.09 -15.29
CA HIS A 102 23.19 1.63 -16.20
C HIS A 102 24.37 0.67 -16.43
N GLN A 103 24.80 -0.05 -15.39
CA GLN A 103 25.83 -1.09 -15.51
C GLN A 103 25.35 -2.33 -16.30
N SER A 104 24.06 -2.69 -16.18
CA SER A 104 23.48 -3.80 -16.95
C SER A 104 23.32 -3.48 -18.44
N LEU A 105 23.04 -2.22 -18.77
CA LEU A 105 22.92 -1.73 -20.15
C LEU A 105 24.29 -1.72 -20.83
N THR A 106 25.30 -1.14 -20.18
CA THR A 106 26.69 -1.11 -20.69
C THR A 106 27.31 -2.50 -20.87
N ARG A 107 26.92 -3.51 -20.10
CA ARG A 107 27.36 -4.92 -20.31
C ARG A 107 26.65 -5.63 -21.45
N ARG A 108 25.42 -5.24 -21.82
CA ARG A 108 24.67 -5.84 -22.93
C ARG A 108 25.10 -5.31 -24.30
N ASP A 109 25.60 -4.08 -24.35
CA ASP A 109 26.11 -3.46 -25.58
C ASP A 109 27.58 -3.84 -25.90
N ALA A 110 28.22 -4.61 -25.02
CA ALA A 110 29.61 -5.05 -25.13
C ALA A 110 29.77 -6.53 -25.54
N VAL A 111 28.68 -7.21 -25.93
CA VAL A 111 28.63 -8.60 -26.43
C VAL A 111 27.97 -8.59 -27.79
#